data_AF-A0AAE0AP24-F1
#
_entry.id   AF-A0AAE0AP24-F1
#
_cell.length_a   1.000
_cell.length_b   1.000
_cell.length_c   1.000
_cell.angle_alpha   90.00
_cell.angle_beta   90.00
_cell.angle_gamma   90.00
#
_symmetry.space_group_name_H-M   'P 1'
#
loop_
_entity.id
_entity.type
_entity.pdbx_description
1 polymer ?
#
loop_
_entity_poly.entity_id
_entity_poly.type
_entity_poly.pdbx_seq_one_letter_code
_entity_poly.pdbx_strand_id
1 'polypeptide(L)'
;MLQDVNDNELQFGGKVIVFGGDFRQILPVVLKATREETINASLVNSYLWPMLEKIRLTENMRAKFDPLFSQFLLRIGNGTEETDADEKIKLPAMMTIPYDDNETFLNTLLDIVFPNIHDYSNNINFMINRAILTPTNDYVDEINNLLIHKFPGYAMKCYSFDETLDKTKQGFQEDFLNTLTPNGLFPHELVLKPGCPIMLHRNISPSEALCNGTRLICNQFESNVIDAEIAIGHYHGKIVFLPRIPFLPMENDKYPFPFKRTKFPIPLSFAMTIKKSQGQTFDYVGIYLPQPAHLLATKASSSFIINPDTSVAIELHSWSILNESILEDIIKNKSYMTFVSSFAPAFIKDVQIDKIETLLTKIN
;
A
#
# COMPACT_ATOMS: atom_id res chain seq x y z
N MET A 1 -6.46 25.72 9.91
CA MET A 1 -6.31 24.54 10.82
C MET A 1 -5.05 24.62 11.67
N LEU A 2 -3.82 24.54 11.14
CA LEU A 2 -2.61 24.63 11.99
C LEU A 2 -2.32 26.04 12.51
N GLN A 3 -2.70 27.08 11.78
CA GLN A 3 -2.66 28.47 12.25
C GLN A 3 -3.61 28.63 13.44
N ASP A 4 -4.86 28.22 13.28
CA ASP A 4 -5.90 28.28 14.31
C ASP A 4 -5.53 27.47 15.57
N VAL A 5 -4.98 26.27 15.42
CA VAL A 5 -4.60 25.40 16.55
C VAL A 5 -3.40 25.95 17.33
N ASN A 6 -2.46 26.61 16.65
CA ASN A 6 -1.26 27.17 17.28
C ASN A 6 -1.41 28.66 17.65
N ASP A 7 -2.59 29.26 17.41
CA ASP A 7 -2.84 30.70 17.54
C ASP A 7 -1.72 31.55 16.91
N ASN A 8 -1.36 31.19 15.67
CA ASN A 8 -0.23 31.77 14.97
C ASN A 8 -0.54 31.92 13.48
N GLU A 9 -0.53 33.17 12.99
CA GLU A 9 -0.85 33.49 11.60
C GLU A 9 0.25 33.09 10.60
N LEU A 10 1.46 32.73 11.06
CA LEU A 10 2.50 32.20 10.19
C LEU A 10 2.03 30.91 9.52
N GLN A 11 2.53 30.63 8.31
CA GLN A 11 2.21 29.39 7.60
C GLN A 11 2.43 28.18 8.51
N PHE A 12 1.46 27.26 8.49
CA PHE A 12 1.43 26.07 9.33
C PHE A 12 1.54 26.36 10.85
N GLY A 13 1.13 27.54 11.31
CA GLY A 13 1.22 27.94 12.71
C GLY A 13 2.65 28.11 13.21
N GLY A 14 3.57 28.52 12.31
CA GLY A 14 4.99 28.72 12.62
C GLY A 14 5.82 27.43 12.69
N LYS A 15 5.25 26.28 12.33
CA LYS A 15 5.96 24.99 12.30
C LYS A 15 6.80 24.85 11.04
N VAL A 16 7.99 24.27 11.16
CA VAL A 16 8.78 23.86 10.00
C VAL A 16 8.14 22.58 9.43
N ILE A 17 7.67 22.66 8.19
CA ILE A 17 7.08 21.51 7.49
C ILE A 17 8.04 20.98 6.44
N VAL A 18 8.25 19.66 6.45
CA VAL A 18 8.99 18.95 5.42
C VAL A 18 8.01 18.06 4.65
N PHE A 19 7.89 18.32 3.35
CA PHE A 19 7.11 17.50 2.42
C PHE A 19 8.03 16.49 1.73
N GLY A 20 7.67 15.21 1.79
CA GLY A 20 8.36 14.14 1.08
C GLY A 20 7.42 13.47 0.09
N GLY A 21 7.91 13.19 -1.12
CA GLY A 21 7.15 12.48 -2.15
C GLY A 21 7.85 12.49 -3.50
N ASP A 22 7.33 11.67 -4.42
CA ASP A 22 7.75 11.65 -5.82
C ASP A 22 6.55 11.98 -6.71
N PHE A 23 6.61 13.13 -7.37
CA PHE A 23 5.54 13.61 -8.27
C PHE A 23 5.50 12.85 -9.60
N ARG A 24 6.27 11.79 -9.78
CA ARG A 24 6.10 10.82 -10.87
C ARG A 24 5.18 9.66 -10.47
N GLN A 25 4.80 9.58 -9.19
CA GLN A 25 3.88 8.57 -8.67
C GLN A 25 2.42 8.98 -8.86
N ILE A 26 1.50 8.15 -8.35
CA ILE A 26 0.05 8.26 -8.55
C ILE A 26 -0.48 9.59 -7.99
N LEU A 27 -1.39 10.21 -8.72
CA LEU A 27 -2.12 11.41 -8.30
C LEU A 27 -2.95 11.21 -7.00
N PRO A 28 -3.29 12.28 -6.28
CA PRO A 28 -4.24 12.21 -5.17
C PRO A 28 -5.56 11.60 -5.64
N VAL A 29 -6.19 10.77 -4.82
CA VAL A 29 -7.50 10.21 -5.18
C VAL A 29 -8.61 11.12 -4.70
N VAL A 30 -9.31 11.73 -5.66
CA VAL A 30 -10.48 12.58 -5.43
C VAL A 30 -11.70 11.86 -5.97
N LEU A 31 -12.66 11.55 -5.09
CA LEU A 31 -13.83 10.76 -5.45
C LEU A 31 -14.70 11.51 -6.46
N LYS A 32 -15.08 10.83 -7.55
CA LYS A 32 -15.94 11.36 -8.62
C LYS A 32 -15.37 12.62 -9.30
N ALA A 33 -14.07 12.86 -9.17
CA ALA A 33 -13.42 14.00 -9.80
C ALA A 33 -13.01 13.68 -11.24
N THR A 34 -13.03 14.71 -12.06
CA THR A 34 -12.39 14.74 -13.37
C THR A 34 -10.87 14.69 -13.22
N ARG A 35 -10.19 14.41 -14.34
CA ARG A 35 -8.72 14.48 -14.42
C ARG A 35 -8.20 15.85 -14.01
N GLU A 36 -8.86 16.92 -14.46
CA GLU A 36 -8.47 18.30 -14.16
C GLU A 36 -8.61 18.61 -12.67
N GLU A 37 -9.73 18.26 -12.05
CA GLU A 37 -9.94 18.43 -10.61
C GLU A 37 -8.92 17.64 -9.78
N THR A 38 -8.57 16.43 -10.23
CA THR A 38 -7.55 15.59 -9.60
C THR A 38 -6.16 16.23 -9.68
N ILE A 39 -5.81 16.79 -10.83
CA ILE A 39 -4.56 17.54 -11.03
C ILE A 39 -4.57 18.81 -10.17
N ASN A 40 -5.66 19.56 -10.13
CA ASN A 40 -5.79 20.78 -9.33
C ASN A 40 -5.70 20.51 -7.81
N ALA A 41 -6.08 19.31 -7.36
CA ALA A 41 -5.90 18.88 -5.98
C ALA A 41 -4.44 18.52 -5.62
N SER A 42 -3.53 18.44 -6.59
CA SER A 42 -2.12 18.10 -6.34
C SER A 42 -1.35 19.25 -5.68
N LEU A 43 -0.34 18.89 -4.86
CA LEU A 43 0.50 19.88 -4.18
C LEU A 43 1.19 20.83 -5.16
N VAL A 44 1.52 20.38 -6.38
CA VAL A 44 2.20 21.21 -7.38
C VAL A 44 1.33 22.35 -7.92
N ASN A 45 0.01 22.24 -7.80
CA ASN A 45 -0.96 23.28 -8.15
C ASN A 45 -1.43 24.10 -6.94
N SER A 46 -0.90 23.80 -5.74
CA SER A 46 -1.21 24.58 -4.55
C SER A 46 -0.58 25.96 -4.61
N TYR A 47 -1.26 26.97 -4.06
CA TYR A 47 -0.72 28.31 -3.83
C TYR A 47 0.56 28.30 -2.97
N LEU A 48 0.78 27.23 -2.19
CA LEU A 48 1.98 27.04 -1.37
C LEU A 48 3.21 26.65 -2.21
N TRP A 49 3.01 25.98 -3.35
CA TRP A 49 4.11 25.40 -4.14
C TRP A 49 5.23 26.37 -4.52
N PRO A 50 4.94 27.63 -4.94
CA PRO A 50 5.99 28.60 -5.24
C PRO A 50 6.80 29.01 -4.00
N MET A 51 6.20 28.93 -2.80
CA MET A 51 6.79 29.35 -1.53
C MET A 51 7.67 28.26 -0.89
N LEU A 52 7.57 27.02 -1.36
CA LEU A 52 8.36 25.90 -0.85
C LEU A 52 9.78 25.89 -1.44
N GLU A 53 10.76 25.69 -0.57
CA GLU A 53 12.11 25.30 -0.95
C GLU A 53 12.12 23.86 -1.48
N LYS A 54 12.83 23.63 -2.60
CA LYS A 54 12.76 22.37 -3.35
C LYS A 54 14.11 21.68 -3.33
N ILE A 55 14.23 20.62 -2.55
CA ILE A 55 15.39 19.76 -2.49
C ILE A 55 15.11 18.51 -3.34
N ARG A 56 16.05 18.10 -4.19
CA ARG A 56 15.91 16.94 -5.07
C ARG A 56 16.94 15.87 -4.73
N LEU A 57 16.46 14.66 -4.48
CA LEU A 57 17.31 13.48 -4.37
C LEU A 57 17.54 12.90 -5.77
N THR A 58 18.80 12.59 -6.11
CA THR A 58 19.20 12.17 -7.47
C THR A 58 19.66 10.72 -7.56
N GLU A 59 20.02 10.08 -6.44
CA GLU A 59 20.47 8.69 -6.41
C GLU A 59 19.31 7.75 -6.06
N ASN A 60 19.09 6.73 -6.91
CA ASN A 60 18.10 5.69 -6.65
C ASN A 60 18.75 4.57 -5.82
N MET A 61 18.46 4.58 -4.52
CA MET A 61 19.01 3.59 -3.59
C MET A 61 18.39 2.19 -3.73
N ARG A 62 17.18 2.09 -4.29
CA ARG A 62 16.44 0.82 -4.44
C ARG A 62 16.96 -0.03 -5.60
N ALA A 63 17.38 0.62 -6.69
CA ALA A 63 17.94 -0.03 -7.87
C ALA A 63 19.44 0.29 -8.04
N LYS A 64 20.15 0.60 -6.95
CA LYS A 64 21.55 1.04 -6.97
C LYS A 64 22.47 0.02 -7.65
N PHE A 65 22.19 -1.26 -7.45
CA PHE A 65 22.97 -2.36 -8.01
C PHE A 65 22.53 -2.78 -9.42
N ASP A 66 21.48 -2.16 -9.95
CA ASP A 66 21.04 -2.34 -11.34
C ASP A 66 20.86 -0.99 -12.03
N PRO A 67 21.97 -0.39 -12.53
CA PRO A 67 21.93 0.91 -13.19
C PRO A 67 21.06 0.93 -14.45
N LEU A 68 21.00 -0.19 -15.19
CA LEU A 68 20.20 -0.28 -16.41
C LEU A 68 18.70 -0.21 -16.07
N PHE A 69 18.28 -0.98 -15.07
CA PHE A 69 16.91 -0.94 -14.58
C PHE A 69 16.57 0.41 -13.94
N SER A 70 17.47 0.98 -13.13
CA SER A 70 17.26 2.32 -12.56
C SER A 70 17.09 3.40 -13.64
N GLN A 71 17.89 3.36 -14.71
CA GLN A 71 17.77 4.29 -15.82
C GLN A 71 16.46 4.08 -16.58
N PHE A 72 16.05 2.83 -16.81
CA PHE A 72 14.76 2.51 -17.42
C PHE A 72 13.59 3.07 -16.61
N LEU A 73 13.56 2.85 -15.29
CA LEU A 73 12.54 3.43 -14.40
C LEU A 73 12.52 4.97 -14.45
N LEU A 74 13.69 5.61 -14.54
CA LEU A 74 13.77 7.07 -14.67
C LEU A 74 13.21 7.56 -16.00
N ARG A 75 13.48 6.86 -17.12
CA ARG A 75 12.92 7.23 -18.43
C ARG A 75 11.41 7.06 -18.46
N ILE A 76 10.88 5.97 -17.90
CA ILE A 76 9.42 5.80 -17.71
C ILE A 76 8.85 6.93 -16.87
N GLY A 77 9.39 7.16 -15.68
CA GLY A 77 8.87 8.17 -14.75
C GLY A 77 8.95 9.60 -15.29
N ASN A 78 9.89 9.88 -16.19
CA ASN A 78 10.03 11.17 -16.86
C ASN A 78 9.22 11.27 -18.17
N GLY A 79 8.61 10.18 -18.64
CA GLY A 79 7.90 10.12 -19.91
C GLY A 79 8.80 10.24 -21.13
N THR A 80 10.04 9.76 -21.04
CA THR A 80 11.03 9.80 -22.13
C THR A 80 11.37 8.41 -22.68
N GLU A 81 10.70 7.36 -22.21
CA GLU A 81 10.84 6.02 -22.78
C GLU A 81 10.15 5.97 -24.15
N GLU A 82 10.75 5.24 -25.10
CA GLU A 82 10.16 5.07 -26.42
C GLU A 82 8.83 4.32 -26.34
N THR A 83 7.85 4.81 -27.09
CA THR A 83 6.55 4.18 -27.23
C THR A 83 6.34 3.63 -28.64
N ASP A 84 5.48 2.64 -28.77
CA ASP A 84 5.01 2.19 -30.08
C ASP A 84 4.00 3.18 -30.71
N ALA A 85 3.41 2.78 -31.84
CA ALA A 85 2.43 3.58 -32.57
C ALA A 85 1.13 3.85 -31.78
N ASP A 86 0.84 3.06 -30.74
CA ASP A 86 -0.33 3.21 -29.87
C ASP A 86 0.01 3.98 -28.57
N GLU A 87 1.18 4.63 -28.50
CA GLU A 87 1.70 5.31 -27.30
C GLU A 87 1.95 4.35 -26.11
N LYS A 88 2.16 3.06 -26.37
CA LYS A 88 2.45 2.05 -25.33
C LYS A 88 3.95 1.87 -25.13
N ILE A 89 4.36 1.67 -23.88
CA ILE A 89 5.74 1.32 -23.55
C ILE A 89 5.94 -0.17 -23.78
N LYS A 90 6.95 -0.52 -24.59
CA LYS A 90 7.36 -1.90 -24.76
C LYS A 90 8.28 -2.32 -23.62
N LEU A 91 7.84 -3.29 -22.82
CA LEU A 91 8.65 -3.84 -21.74
C LEU A 91 9.77 -4.74 -22.29
N PRO A 92 10.96 -4.76 -21.65
CA PRO A 92 12.00 -5.72 -21.97
C PRO A 92 11.52 -7.16 -21.80
N ALA A 93 11.85 -8.05 -22.75
CA ALA A 93 11.40 -9.45 -22.74
C ALA A 93 11.78 -10.21 -21.45
N MET A 94 12.91 -9.84 -20.82
CA MET A 94 13.36 -10.42 -19.55
C MET A 94 12.45 -10.12 -18.36
N MET A 95 11.63 -9.08 -18.47
CA MET A 95 10.68 -8.69 -17.42
C MET A 95 9.29 -9.28 -17.67
N THR A 96 9.00 -9.75 -18.89
CA THR A 96 7.67 -10.18 -19.29
C THR A 96 7.52 -11.69 -19.24
N ILE A 97 6.39 -12.18 -18.73
CA ILE A 97 5.97 -13.57 -18.92
C ILE A 97 5.22 -13.66 -20.25
N PRO A 98 5.60 -14.59 -21.16
CA PRO A 98 4.87 -14.81 -22.40
C PRO A 98 3.41 -15.18 -22.12
N TYR A 99 2.48 -14.55 -22.83
CA TYR A 99 1.07 -14.86 -22.74
C TYR A 99 0.72 -16.00 -23.69
N ASP A 100 0.18 -17.09 -23.15
CA ASP A 100 -0.35 -18.25 -23.89
C ASP A 100 -1.87 -18.35 -23.76
N ASP A 101 -2.37 -18.51 -22.54
CA ASP A 101 -3.78 -18.48 -22.15
C ASP A 101 -3.94 -17.95 -20.71
N ASN A 102 -5.12 -17.43 -20.35
CA ASN A 102 -5.31 -16.73 -19.07
C ASN A 102 -5.07 -17.61 -17.82
N GLU A 103 -5.44 -18.89 -17.85
CA GLU A 103 -5.34 -19.76 -16.66
C GLU A 103 -3.90 -20.24 -16.45
N THR A 104 -3.24 -20.65 -17.53
CA THR A 104 -1.83 -21.05 -17.53
C THR A 104 -0.93 -19.86 -17.18
N PHE A 105 -1.24 -18.67 -17.70
CA PHE A 105 -0.51 -17.44 -17.42
C PHE A 105 -0.57 -17.03 -15.94
N LEU A 106 -1.77 -17.00 -15.34
CA LEU A 106 -1.90 -16.61 -13.94
C LEU A 106 -1.17 -17.61 -13.04
N ASN A 107 -1.34 -18.91 -13.26
CA ASN A 107 -0.63 -19.94 -12.48
C ASN A 107 0.89 -19.81 -12.63
N THR A 108 1.40 -19.54 -13.84
CA THR A 108 2.82 -19.30 -14.07
C THR A 108 3.33 -18.10 -13.28
N LEU A 109 2.58 -17.00 -13.25
CA LEU A 109 2.92 -15.83 -12.42
C LEU A 109 2.96 -16.20 -10.93
N LEU A 110 1.95 -16.92 -10.43
CA LEU A 110 1.90 -17.35 -9.03
C LEU A 110 3.12 -18.18 -8.66
N ASP A 111 3.51 -19.13 -9.51
CA ASP A 111 4.64 -20.03 -9.27
C ASP A 111 5.99 -19.30 -9.40
N ILE A 112 6.11 -18.30 -10.28
CA ILE A 112 7.32 -17.47 -10.38
C ILE A 112 7.49 -16.60 -9.12
N VAL A 113 6.40 -15.97 -8.65
CA VAL A 113 6.46 -15.07 -7.48
C VAL A 113 6.57 -15.87 -6.19
N PHE A 114 5.84 -16.98 -6.07
CA PHE A 114 5.81 -17.86 -4.91
C PHE A 114 6.15 -19.32 -5.28
N PRO A 115 7.44 -19.64 -5.56
CA PRO A 115 7.87 -20.95 -6.08
C PRO A 115 7.49 -22.16 -5.23
N ASN A 116 7.34 -21.98 -3.92
CA ASN A 116 6.88 -23.05 -3.03
C ASN A 116 5.98 -22.49 -1.93
N ILE A 117 4.71 -22.26 -2.26
CA ILE A 117 3.71 -21.77 -1.31
C ILE A 117 3.49 -22.74 -0.13
N HIS A 118 3.77 -24.04 -0.30
CA HIS A 118 3.69 -25.03 0.77
C HIS A 118 4.80 -24.90 1.82
N ASP A 119 5.92 -24.27 1.44
CA ASP A 119 7.07 -24.06 2.33
C ASP A 119 7.18 -22.60 2.78
N TYR A 120 6.10 -21.83 2.63
CA TYR A 120 6.05 -20.40 2.97
C TYR A 120 6.47 -20.17 4.43
N SER A 121 5.87 -20.91 5.36
CA SER A 121 6.10 -20.76 6.81
C SER A 121 7.52 -21.11 7.24
N ASN A 122 8.23 -21.95 6.49
CA ASN A 122 9.63 -22.29 6.78
C ASN A 122 10.62 -21.28 6.16
N ASN A 123 10.18 -20.51 5.16
CA ASN A 123 11.00 -19.52 4.45
C ASN A 123 10.42 -18.10 4.53
N ILE A 124 9.81 -17.73 5.67
CA ILE A 124 9.13 -16.43 5.84
C ILE A 124 10.02 -15.26 5.43
N ASN A 125 11.29 -15.24 5.84
CA ASN A 125 12.22 -14.16 5.51
C ASN A 125 12.40 -13.95 4.00
N PHE A 126 12.34 -15.03 3.22
CA PHE A 126 12.45 -14.99 1.76
C PHE A 126 11.09 -14.69 1.10
N MET A 127 9.99 -15.15 1.70
CA MET A 127 8.66 -15.11 1.09
C MET A 127 7.86 -13.85 1.44
N ILE A 128 8.11 -13.21 2.59
CA ILE A 128 7.32 -12.08 3.06
C ILE A 128 7.45 -10.85 2.15
N ASN A 129 8.64 -10.62 1.60
CA ASN A 129 8.95 -9.52 0.69
C ASN A 129 8.62 -9.82 -0.77
N ARG A 130 7.84 -10.87 -1.03
CA ARG A 130 7.33 -11.21 -2.35
C ARG A 130 5.86 -10.83 -2.42
N ALA A 131 5.46 -10.16 -3.50
CA ALA A 131 4.07 -9.71 -3.66
C ALA A 131 3.62 -9.71 -5.11
N ILE A 132 2.32 -9.87 -5.31
CA ILE A 132 1.66 -9.65 -6.60
C ILE A 132 0.93 -8.32 -6.58
N LEU A 133 1.19 -7.47 -7.56
CA LEU A 133 0.57 -6.16 -7.70
C LEU A 133 -0.46 -6.16 -8.82
N THR A 134 -1.65 -5.64 -8.53
CA THR A 134 -2.75 -5.56 -9.50
C THR A 134 -3.34 -4.14 -9.57
N PRO A 135 -4.08 -3.79 -10.64
CA PRO A 135 -4.73 -2.47 -10.73
C PRO A 135 -5.93 -2.31 -9.77
N THR A 136 -6.74 -3.35 -9.57
CA THR A 136 -8.03 -3.29 -8.85
C THR A 136 -8.10 -4.29 -7.70
N ASN A 137 -8.96 -4.01 -6.72
CA ASN A 137 -9.17 -4.91 -5.57
C ASN A 137 -9.79 -6.25 -5.99
N ASP A 138 -10.60 -6.28 -7.05
CA ASP A 138 -11.23 -7.53 -7.52
C ASP A 138 -10.17 -8.59 -7.88
N TYR A 139 -9.11 -8.20 -8.60
CA TYR A 139 -7.99 -9.09 -8.90
C TYR A 139 -7.13 -9.41 -7.67
N VAL A 140 -7.06 -8.50 -6.69
CA VAL A 140 -6.40 -8.79 -5.40
C VAL A 140 -7.14 -9.92 -4.69
N ASP A 141 -8.47 -9.84 -4.63
CA ASP A 141 -9.31 -10.82 -3.97
C ASP A 141 -9.24 -12.17 -4.68
N GLU A 142 -9.29 -12.20 -6.02
CA GLU A 142 -9.10 -13.40 -6.84
C GLU A 142 -7.77 -14.10 -6.53
N ILE A 143 -6.64 -13.37 -6.63
CA ILE A 143 -5.30 -13.94 -6.45
C ILE A 143 -5.08 -14.41 -5.01
N ASN A 144 -5.48 -13.59 -4.01
CA ASN A 144 -5.36 -13.98 -2.62
C ASN A 144 -6.21 -15.22 -2.31
N ASN A 145 -7.41 -15.34 -2.90
CA ASN A 145 -8.24 -16.53 -2.77
C ASN A 145 -7.56 -17.76 -3.41
N LEU A 146 -6.99 -17.66 -4.61
CA LEU A 146 -6.26 -18.78 -5.21
C LEU A 146 -5.08 -19.23 -4.34
N LEU A 147 -4.29 -18.28 -3.84
CA LEU A 147 -3.11 -18.60 -3.03
C LEU A 147 -3.46 -19.18 -1.66
N ILE A 148 -4.48 -18.68 -0.97
CA ILE A 148 -4.88 -19.25 0.33
C ILE A 148 -5.44 -20.68 0.19
N HIS A 149 -6.06 -21.02 -0.94
CA HIS A 149 -6.49 -22.40 -1.20
C HIS A 149 -5.30 -23.34 -1.38
N LYS A 150 -4.24 -22.90 -2.10
CA LYS A 150 -2.98 -23.64 -2.25
C LYS A 150 -2.13 -23.66 -0.95
N PHE A 151 -2.29 -22.68 -0.07
CA PHE A 151 -1.50 -22.56 1.16
C PHE A 151 -1.71 -23.76 2.11
N PRO A 152 -0.68 -24.27 2.80
CA PRO A 152 -0.78 -25.45 3.64
C PRO A 152 -1.59 -25.19 4.92
N GLY A 153 -2.14 -26.25 5.52
CA GLY A 153 -2.86 -26.19 6.78
C GLY A 153 -4.38 -26.05 6.65
N TYR A 154 -5.06 -26.13 7.79
CA TYR A 154 -6.51 -26.08 7.87
C TYR A 154 -7.04 -24.66 7.71
N ALA A 155 -8.04 -24.49 6.84
CA ALA A 155 -8.71 -23.22 6.63
C ALA A 155 -9.57 -22.85 7.84
N MET A 156 -9.36 -21.64 8.36
CA MET A 156 -10.22 -20.98 9.34
C MET A 156 -11.11 -19.97 8.61
N LYS A 157 -12.42 -20.09 8.82
CA LYS A 157 -13.40 -19.13 8.28
C LYS A 157 -13.79 -18.14 9.37
N CYS A 158 -13.49 -16.87 9.15
CA CYS A 158 -13.87 -15.78 10.03
C CYS A 158 -15.01 -14.97 9.39
N TYR A 159 -16.21 -15.08 9.95
CA TYR A 159 -17.39 -14.32 9.53
C TYR A 159 -17.43 -12.96 10.21
N SER A 160 -17.87 -11.90 9.52
CA SER A 160 -18.15 -10.62 10.16
C SER A 160 -19.47 -10.61 10.92
N PHE A 161 -19.63 -9.66 11.83
CA PHE A 161 -20.92 -9.38 12.48
C PHE A 161 -21.51 -8.13 11.86
N ASP A 162 -22.63 -8.28 11.16
CA ASP A 162 -23.28 -7.19 10.45
C ASP A 162 -24.53 -6.76 11.20
N GLU A 163 -24.58 -5.49 11.58
CA GLU A 163 -25.66 -4.93 12.39
C GLU A 163 -26.22 -3.69 11.71
N THR A 164 -27.54 -3.62 11.52
CA THR A 164 -28.23 -2.40 11.09
C THR A 164 -28.04 -1.30 12.14
N LEU A 165 -28.00 -0.03 11.71
CA LEU A 165 -28.04 1.09 12.67
C LEU A 165 -29.42 1.19 13.36
N ASP A 166 -30.48 0.79 12.65
CA ASP A 166 -31.83 0.66 13.18
C ASP A 166 -32.10 -0.80 13.59
N LYS A 167 -31.99 -1.08 14.89
CA LYS A 167 -32.13 -2.44 15.46
C LYS A 167 -33.48 -3.09 15.15
N THR A 168 -34.52 -2.32 14.84
CA THR A 168 -35.84 -2.87 14.50
C THR A 168 -35.85 -3.64 13.16
N LYS A 169 -34.83 -3.40 12.32
CA LYS A 169 -34.72 -3.99 10.98
C LYS A 169 -33.74 -5.17 10.87
N GLN A 170 -33.01 -5.49 11.95
CA GLN A 170 -31.93 -6.49 11.93
C GLN A 170 -32.38 -7.87 11.42
N GLY A 171 -33.42 -8.44 12.04
CA GLY A 171 -33.81 -9.84 11.80
C GLY A 171 -34.31 -10.16 10.39
N PHE A 172 -34.71 -9.15 9.60
CA PHE A 172 -35.17 -9.33 8.23
C PHE A 172 -34.06 -9.18 7.19
N GLN A 173 -32.85 -8.76 7.61
CA GLN A 173 -31.85 -8.21 6.70
C GLN A 173 -30.46 -8.84 6.83
N GLU A 174 -30.21 -9.68 7.84
CA GLU A 174 -28.88 -10.24 8.12
C GLU A 174 -28.25 -10.95 6.90
N ASP A 175 -28.97 -11.87 6.26
CA ASP A 175 -28.48 -12.55 5.06
C ASP A 175 -28.21 -11.59 3.90
N PHE A 176 -29.06 -10.57 3.74
CA PHE A 176 -28.86 -9.53 2.73
C PHE A 176 -27.60 -8.71 3.02
N LEU A 177 -27.38 -8.29 4.26
CA LEU A 177 -26.19 -7.54 4.67
C LEU A 177 -24.91 -8.34 4.41
N ASN A 178 -24.93 -9.64 4.67
CA ASN A 178 -23.78 -10.53 4.45
C ASN A 178 -23.36 -10.62 2.97
N THR A 179 -24.28 -10.36 2.03
CA THR A 179 -23.97 -10.29 0.59
C THR A 179 -23.34 -8.97 0.14
N LEU A 180 -23.44 -7.91 0.96
CA LEU A 180 -22.95 -6.59 0.58
C LEU A 180 -21.44 -6.48 0.75
N THR A 181 -20.76 -5.91 -0.24
CA THR A 181 -19.33 -5.52 -0.21
C THR A 181 -19.16 -4.03 -0.54
N PRO A 182 -19.52 -3.12 0.38
CA PRO A 182 -19.33 -1.68 0.22
C PRO A 182 -17.90 -1.28 -0.09
N ASN A 183 -17.73 -0.13 -0.74
CA ASN A 183 -16.40 0.43 -0.96
C ASN A 183 -15.74 0.71 0.40
N GLY A 184 -14.55 0.12 0.60
CA GLY A 184 -13.81 0.25 1.85
C GLY A 184 -14.18 -0.79 2.93
N LEU A 185 -15.06 -1.75 2.63
CA LEU A 185 -15.31 -2.93 3.47
C LEU A 185 -14.91 -4.21 2.74
N PHE A 186 -14.15 -5.08 3.39
CA PHE A 186 -13.90 -6.42 2.84
C PHE A 186 -15.14 -7.34 3.00
N PRO A 187 -15.19 -8.46 2.27
CA PRO A 187 -16.27 -9.45 2.35
C PRO A 187 -16.62 -9.93 3.76
N HIS A 188 -17.85 -10.45 3.90
CA HIS A 188 -18.35 -11.02 5.14
C HIS A 188 -17.53 -12.24 5.59
N GLU A 189 -17.18 -13.13 4.66
CA GLU A 189 -16.30 -14.27 4.90
C GLU A 189 -14.83 -13.89 4.65
N LEU A 190 -13.96 -14.19 5.61
CA LEU A 190 -12.50 -14.12 5.47
C LEU A 190 -11.92 -15.51 5.76
N VAL A 191 -11.20 -16.07 4.79
CA VAL A 191 -10.54 -17.38 4.93
C VAL A 191 -9.06 -17.17 5.22
N LEU A 192 -8.57 -17.76 6.31
CA LEU A 192 -7.17 -17.67 6.76
C LEU A 192 -6.62 -19.07 7.07
N LYS A 193 -5.30 -19.20 7.08
CA LYS A 193 -4.59 -20.42 7.48
C LYS A 193 -3.39 -20.06 8.37
N PRO A 194 -3.01 -20.89 9.35
CA PRO A 194 -1.83 -20.61 10.18
C PRO A 194 -0.58 -20.45 9.31
N GLY A 195 0.21 -19.41 9.55
CA GLY A 195 1.40 -19.03 8.80
C GLY A 195 1.15 -18.13 7.59
N CYS A 196 -0.10 -17.82 7.23
CA CYS A 196 -0.37 -16.98 6.07
C CYS A 196 -0.01 -15.50 6.31
N PRO A 197 0.49 -14.78 5.30
CA PRO A 197 0.75 -13.36 5.39
C PRO A 197 -0.54 -12.54 5.30
N ILE A 198 -0.70 -11.62 6.25
CA ILE A 198 -1.81 -10.66 6.30
C ILE A 198 -1.26 -9.23 6.39
N MET A 199 -2.11 -8.24 6.14
CA MET A 199 -1.73 -6.83 6.26
C MET A 199 -2.77 -6.07 7.08
N LEU A 200 -2.33 -5.15 7.93
CA LEU A 200 -3.26 -4.26 8.61
C LEU A 200 -3.88 -3.25 7.64
N HIS A 201 -5.20 -3.09 7.73
CA HIS A 201 -5.95 -2.12 6.93
C HIS A 201 -6.29 -0.83 7.69
N ARG A 202 -5.95 -0.76 8.98
CA ARG A 202 -6.26 0.37 9.86
C ARG A 202 -5.09 0.69 10.77
N ASN A 203 -5.01 1.95 11.17
CA ASN A 203 -4.17 2.35 12.28
C ASN A 203 -4.87 1.96 13.57
N ILE A 204 -4.28 1.03 14.32
CA ILE A 204 -4.76 0.56 15.62
C ILE A 204 -3.93 1.21 16.71
N SER A 205 -2.61 0.99 16.66
CA SER A 205 -1.65 1.53 17.63
C SER A 205 -0.36 1.91 16.89
N PRO A 206 -0.26 3.14 16.39
CA PRO A 206 0.93 3.58 15.66
C PRO A 206 2.22 3.58 16.48
N SER A 207 2.14 3.74 17.80
CA SER A 207 3.29 3.61 18.71
C SER A 207 3.82 2.18 18.80
N GLU A 208 3.03 1.21 18.38
CA GLU A 208 3.38 -0.20 18.39
C GLU A 208 3.58 -0.78 16.98
N ALA A 209 3.75 0.10 15.99
CA ALA A 209 3.82 -0.25 14.57
C ALA A 209 2.58 -0.99 14.02
N LEU A 210 1.44 -0.91 14.70
CA LEU A 210 0.15 -1.42 14.22
C LEU A 210 -0.56 -0.36 13.38
N CYS A 211 0.00 -0.12 12.21
CA CYS A 211 -0.44 0.86 11.24
C CYS A 211 -1.02 0.21 9.99
N ASN A 212 -1.76 1.00 9.22
CA ASN A 212 -2.25 0.58 7.92
C ASN A 212 -1.06 0.31 6.98
N GLY A 213 -0.95 -0.92 6.48
CA GLY A 213 0.18 -1.38 5.66
C GLY A 213 1.16 -2.30 6.38
N THR A 214 1.10 -2.41 7.72
CA THR A 214 1.97 -3.34 8.46
C THR A 214 1.67 -4.77 8.02
N ARG A 215 2.69 -5.46 7.51
CA ARG A 215 2.64 -6.87 7.12
C ARG A 215 2.88 -7.75 8.36
N LEU A 216 2.04 -8.77 8.53
CA LEU A 216 2.08 -9.69 9.66
C LEU A 216 1.95 -11.14 9.18
N ILE A 217 2.37 -12.09 10.01
CA ILE A 217 2.11 -13.52 9.83
C ILE A 217 1.04 -13.95 10.83
N CYS A 218 -0.04 -14.60 10.37
CA CYS A 218 -1.05 -15.17 11.26
C CYS A 218 -0.49 -16.42 11.97
N ASN A 219 -0.56 -16.47 13.30
CA ASN A 219 -0.13 -17.65 14.06
C ASN A 219 -1.31 -18.53 14.46
N GLN A 220 -2.26 -17.95 15.21
CA GLN A 220 -3.40 -18.66 15.78
C GLN A 220 -4.68 -17.84 15.68
N PHE A 221 -5.81 -18.55 15.70
CA PHE A 221 -7.13 -17.96 15.56
C PHE A 221 -8.02 -18.33 16.75
N GLU A 222 -8.45 -17.31 17.47
CA GLU A 222 -9.51 -17.42 18.48
C GLU A 222 -10.79 -16.79 17.93
N SER A 223 -11.93 -17.00 18.60
CA SER A 223 -13.24 -16.56 18.08
C SER A 223 -13.30 -15.05 17.74
N ASN A 224 -12.59 -14.22 18.51
CA ASN A 224 -12.63 -12.75 18.39
C ASN A 224 -11.25 -12.09 18.35
N VAL A 225 -10.17 -12.88 18.30
CA VAL A 225 -8.78 -12.39 18.32
C VAL A 225 -7.94 -13.22 17.37
N ILE A 226 -7.07 -12.57 16.61
CA ILE A 226 -6.00 -13.24 15.84
C ILE A 226 -4.67 -12.95 16.53
N ASP A 227 -3.92 -14.00 16.84
CA ASP A 227 -2.49 -13.91 17.18
C ASP A 227 -1.71 -13.77 15.87
N ALA A 228 -0.93 -12.70 15.76
CA ALA A 228 -0.08 -12.46 14.62
C ALA A 228 1.30 -11.93 15.04
N GLU A 229 2.28 -12.10 14.17
CA GLU A 229 3.65 -11.60 14.35
C GLU A 229 3.96 -10.50 13.33
N ILE A 230 4.61 -9.41 13.75
CA ILE A 230 5.10 -8.38 12.82
C ILE A 230 6.23 -8.96 11.97
N ALA A 231 6.01 -8.98 10.65
CA ALA A 231 6.84 -9.75 9.73
C ALA A 231 8.01 -8.97 9.12
N ILE A 232 8.04 -7.64 9.30
CA ILE A 232 9.06 -6.75 8.72
C ILE A 232 9.31 -5.51 9.60
N GLY A 233 10.40 -4.81 9.34
CA GLY A 233 10.68 -3.50 9.93
C GLY A 233 11.29 -3.57 11.33
N HIS A 234 11.31 -2.44 12.04
CA HIS A 234 12.01 -2.34 13.34
C HIS A 234 11.39 -3.22 14.44
N TYR A 235 10.07 -3.46 14.34
CA TYR A 235 9.31 -4.26 15.30
C TYR A 235 9.17 -5.72 14.86
N HIS A 236 9.99 -6.19 13.92
CA HIS A 236 10.01 -7.58 13.45
C HIS A 236 10.07 -8.57 14.61
N GLY A 237 9.25 -9.62 14.58
CA GLY A 237 9.19 -10.65 15.62
C GLY A 237 8.26 -10.34 16.78
N LYS A 238 7.68 -9.13 16.85
CA LYS A 238 6.74 -8.78 17.91
C LYS A 238 5.40 -9.48 17.69
N ILE A 239 4.97 -10.25 18.69
CA ILE A 239 3.63 -10.85 18.76
C ILE A 239 2.60 -9.79 19.12
N VAL A 240 1.47 -9.80 18.42
CA VAL A 240 0.37 -8.85 18.54
C VAL A 240 -0.97 -9.56 18.44
N PHE A 241 -1.97 -9.01 19.12
CA PHE A 241 -3.33 -9.55 19.13
C PHE A 241 -4.27 -8.60 18.41
N LEU A 242 -4.90 -9.09 17.34
CA LEU A 242 -5.78 -8.29 16.49
C LEU A 242 -7.24 -8.58 16.83
N PRO A 243 -7.97 -7.63 17.44
CA PRO A 243 -9.39 -7.80 17.69
C PRO A 243 -10.21 -7.48 16.45
N ARG A 244 -11.49 -7.87 16.48
CA ARG A 244 -12.50 -7.38 15.52
C ARG A 244 -12.84 -5.91 15.83
N ILE A 245 -12.97 -5.10 14.79
CA ILE A 245 -13.27 -3.67 14.89
C ILE A 245 -14.52 -3.37 14.02
N PRO A 246 -15.43 -2.49 14.46
CA PRO A 246 -16.57 -2.06 13.66
C PRO A 246 -16.13 -1.12 12.52
N PHE A 247 -16.69 -1.34 11.34
CA PHE A 247 -16.56 -0.49 10.17
C PHE A 247 -17.93 0.02 9.73
N LEU A 248 -17.97 1.27 9.27
CA LEU A 248 -19.15 1.87 8.66
C LEU A 248 -18.92 1.93 7.14
N PRO A 249 -19.89 1.52 6.31
CA PRO A 249 -19.90 1.80 4.88
C PRO A 249 -19.75 3.30 4.62
N MET A 250 -19.14 3.66 3.50
CA MET A 250 -19.06 5.05 3.09
C MET A 250 -20.47 5.59 2.78
N GLU A 251 -20.79 6.81 3.22
CA GLU A 251 -22.12 7.43 3.07
C GLU A 251 -22.66 7.52 1.63
N ASN A 252 -21.76 7.39 0.64
CA ASN A 252 -22.09 7.51 -0.78
C ASN A 252 -22.49 6.20 -1.46
N ASP A 253 -22.38 5.06 -0.77
CA ASP A 253 -22.87 3.82 -1.34
C ASP A 253 -24.40 3.76 -1.17
N LYS A 254 -25.12 3.57 -2.27
CA LYS A 254 -26.60 3.56 -2.36
C LYS A 254 -27.20 2.32 -1.71
N TYR A 255 -26.80 1.97 -0.50
CA TYR A 255 -27.41 0.88 0.24
C TYR A 255 -28.73 1.35 0.85
N PRO A 256 -29.79 0.53 0.77
CA PRO A 256 -31.11 0.92 1.24
C PRO A 256 -31.16 1.15 2.76
N PHE A 257 -30.17 0.65 3.51
CA PHE A 257 -30.10 0.80 4.96
C PHE A 257 -28.64 0.99 5.41
N PRO A 258 -28.38 1.91 6.34
CA PRO A 258 -27.06 2.03 6.95
C PRO A 258 -26.86 0.90 7.96
N PHE A 259 -25.68 0.28 7.93
CA PHE A 259 -25.28 -0.81 8.81
C PHE A 259 -23.82 -0.63 9.25
N LYS A 260 -23.39 -1.38 10.25
CA LYS A 260 -21.99 -1.52 10.65
C LYS A 260 -21.55 -2.97 10.49
N ARG A 261 -20.31 -3.18 10.07
CA ARG A 261 -19.69 -4.50 9.92
C ARG A 261 -18.52 -4.63 10.89
N THR A 262 -18.62 -5.51 11.87
CA THR A 262 -17.55 -5.78 12.84
C THR A 262 -16.71 -6.98 12.39
N LYS A 263 -15.43 -6.74 12.10
CA LYS A 263 -14.54 -7.73 11.48
C LYS A 263 -13.08 -7.50 11.86
N PHE A 264 -12.23 -8.48 11.61
CA PHE A 264 -10.79 -8.27 11.71
C PHE A 264 -10.33 -7.24 10.67
N PRO A 265 -9.50 -6.26 11.05
CA PRO A 265 -9.08 -5.16 10.18
C PRO A 265 -7.94 -5.58 9.24
N ILE A 266 -8.02 -6.78 8.66
CA ILE A 266 -6.93 -7.43 7.90
C ILE A 266 -7.46 -8.17 6.66
N PRO A 267 -6.87 -7.93 5.48
CA PRO A 267 -6.90 -8.88 4.37
C PRO A 267 -5.63 -9.76 4.34
N LEU A 268 -5.69 -10.81 3.51
CA LEU A 268 -4.50 -11.52 3.03
C LEU A 268 -3.58 -10.56 2.27
N SER A 269 -2.27 -10.87 2.26
CA SER A 269 -1.25 -9.96 1.71
C SER A 269 -0.28 -10.60 0.73
N PHE A 270 -0.68 -11.69 0.06
CA PHE A 270 0.09 -12.20 -1.07
C PHE A 270 0.02 -11.26 -2.28
N ALA A 271 -1.18 -10.69 -2.50
CA ALA A 271 -1.44 -9.68 -3.51
C ALA A 271 -1.97 -8.39 -2.90
N MET A 272 -1.71 -7.27 -3.57
CA MET A 272 -2.28 -5.96 -3.23
C MET A 272 -2.37 -5.06 -4.47
N THR A 273 -3.10 -3.95 -4.36
CA THR A 273 -3.16 -3.00 -5.48
C THR A 273 -1.85 -2.23 -5.64
N ILE A 274 -1.53 -1.84 -6.87
CA ILE A 274 -0.36 -0.98 -7.18
C ILE A 274 -0.41 0.29 -6.33
N LYS A 275 -1.60 0.90 -6.16
CA LYS A 275 -1.79 2.05 -5.28
C LYS A 275 -1.41 1.76 -3.83
N LYS A 276 -1.79 0.58 -3.31
CA LYS A 276 -1.48 0.17 -1.93
C LYS A 276 0.00 -0.15 -1.72
N SER A 277 0.69 -0.57 -2.77
CA SER A 277 2.13 -0.86 -2.77
C SER A 277 3.01 0.40 -2.68
N GLN A 278 2.46 1.58 -2.92
CA GLN A 278 3.22 2.84 -2.91
C GLN A 278 3.94 3.04 -1.57
N GLY A 279 5.23 3.32 -1.63
CA GLY A 279 6.10 3.49 -0.46
C GLY A 279 6.63 2.17 0.14
N GLN A 280 6.08 1.01 -0.24
CA GLN A 280 6.60 -0.27 0.21
C GLN A 280 7.84 -0.68 -0.59
N THR A 281 8.60 -1.60 0.01
CA THR A 281 9.77 -2.23 -0.61
C THR A 281 9.57 -3.74 -0.57
N PHE A 282 9.85 -4.37 -1.70
CA PHE A 282 9.73 -5.80 -1.96
C PHE A 282 11.05 -6.29 -2.53
N ASP A 283 11.35 -7.56 -2.31
CA ASP A 283 12.50 -8.24 -2.91
C ASP A 283 12.15 -8.79 -4.29
N TYR A 284 10.90 -9.22 -4.47
CA TYR A 284 10.40 -9.75 -5.72
C TYR A 284 8.94 -9.36 -5.93
N VAL A 285 8.61 -8.86 -7.11
CA VAL A 285 7.26 -8.43 -7.44
C VAL A 285 6.80 -9.05 -8.73
N GLY A 286 5.64 -9.68 -8.71
CA GLY A 286 4.86 -9.94 -9.92
C GLY A 286 3.85 -8.83 -10.14
N ILE A 287 3.71 -8.33 -11.36
CA ILE A 287 2.67 -7.37 -11.72
C ILE A 287 1.68 -8.09 -12.64
N TYR A 288 0.41 -8.17 -12.24
CA TYR A 288 -0.65 -8.79 -13.02
C TYR A 288 -1.55 -7.71 -13.63
N LEU A 289 -1.52 -7.57 -14.96
CA LEU A 289 -2.25 -6.54 -15.72
C LEU A 289 -3.18 -7.17 -16.77
N PRO A 290 -4.30 -7.80 -16.36
CA PRO A 290 -5.22 -8.48 -17.29
C PRO A 290 -6.00 -7.52 -18.22
N GLN A 291 -5.91 -6.22 -17.96
CA GLN A 291 -6.49 -5.17 -18.77
C GLN A 291 -5.47 -4.02 -18.90
N PRO A 292 -5.58 -3.19 -19.95
CA PRO A 292 -4.77 -1.99 -20.08
C PRO A 292 -4.87 -1.13 -18.81
N ALA A 293 -3.78 -1.06 -18.06
CA ALA A 293 -3.76 -0.23 -16.85
C ALA A 293 -3.47 1.22 -17.25
N HIS A 294 -4.44 2.11 -17.04
CA HIS A 294 -4.21 3.55 -17.14
C HIS A 294 -3.52 4.04 -15.86
N LEU A 295 -2.19 3.95 -15.81
CA LEU A 295 -1.40 4.55 -14.75
C LEU A 295 -1.24 6.05 -15.05
N LEU A 296 -2.07 6.89 -14.42
CA LEU A 296 -1.95 8.34 -14.51
C LEU A 296 -0.75 8.82 -13.68
N ALA A 297 0.36 9.14 -14.34
CA ALA A 297 1.52 9.82 -13.76
C ALA A 297 1.56 11.31 -14.17
N THR A 298 2.16 12.16 -13.33
CA THR A 298 1.87 13.60 -13.25
C THR A 298 2.57 14.56 -14.22
N LYS A 299 3.13 14.13 -15.36
CA LYS A 299 3.64 15.10 -16.35
C LYS A 299 3.20 14.80 -17.77
N ALA A 300 2.42 15.75 -18.29
CA ALA A 300 2.08 15.98 -19.70
C ALA A 300 1.52 14.76 -20.45
N SER A 301 0.19 14.70 -20.54
CA SER A 301 -0.52 14.05 -21.64
C SER A 301 -0.44 12.52 -21.82
N SER A 302 0.53 11.79 -21.28
CA SER A 302 0.66 10.35 -21.55
C SER A 302 -0.04 9.50 -20.51
N SER A 303 -1.15 8.89 -20.89
CA SER A 303 -1.67 7.70 -20.19
C SER A 303 -0.71 6.57 -20.53
N PHE A 304 0.15 6.13 -19.61
CA PHE A 304 1.00 4.97 -19.91
C PHE A 304 0.13 3.72 -19.90
N ILE A 305 -0.14 3.19 -21.09
CA ILE A 305 -0.75 1.89 -21.25
C ILE A 305 0.40 0.87 -21.34
N ILE A 306 0.56 0.07 -20.30
CA ILE A 306 1.37 -1.16 -20.37
C ILE A 306 0.54 -2.19 -21.14
N ASN A 307 1.19 -2.93 -22.04
CA ASN A 307 0.51 -3.89 -22.92
C ASN A 307 -0.32 -4.91 -22.09
N PRO A 308 -1.64 -5.07 -22.37
CA PRO A 308 -2.55 -5.93 -21.60
C PRO A 308 -2.19 -7.42 -21.51
N ASP A 309 -1.16 -7.88 -22.22
CA ASP A 309 -0.72 -9.28 -22.22
C ASP A 309 0.64 -9.48 -21.54
N THR A 310 1.04 -8.57 -20.65
CA THR A 310 2.36 -8.62 -19.99
C THR A 310 2.22 -8.61 -18.47
N SER A 311 2.53 -9.74 -17.85
CA SER A 311 2.85 -9.77 -16.42
C SER A 311 4.33 -9.51 -16.25
N VAL A 312 4.67 -8.65 -15.30
CA VAL A 312 6.04 -8.20 -15.08
C VAL A 312 6.60 -8.82 -13.82
N ALA A 313 7.66 -9.62 -13.94
CA ALA A 313 8.39 -10.11 -12.78
C ALA A 313 9.64 -9.25 -12.59
N ILE A 314 9.66 -8.46 -11.52
CA ILE A 314 10.78 -7.55 -11.19
C ILE A 314 11.35 -7.99 -9.85
N GLU A 315 12.60 -8.43 -9.88
CA GLU A 315 13.41 -8.58 -8.68
C GLU A 315 13.97 -7.21 -8.29
N LEU A 316 13.68 -6.75 -7.08
CA LEU A 316 14.12 -5.47 -6.54
C LEU A 316 15.01 -5.77 -5.33
N HIS A 317 16.32 -5.60 -5.43
CA HIS A 317 17.16 -5.76 -4.24
C HIS A 317 16.84 -4.66 -3.21
N SER A 318 16.29 -5.05 -2.05
CA SER A 318 15.90 -4.09 -1.01
C SER A 318 17.07 -3.59 -0.17
N TRP A 319 17.18 -2.27 0.00
CA TRP A 319 17.84 -1.60 1.14
C TRP A 319 17.07 -0.33 1.50
N SER A 320 17.02 -0.03 2.80
CA SER A 320 16.35 1.10 3.45
C SER A 320 16.97 2.47 3.11
N ILE A 321 16.14 3.51 2.91
CA ILE A 321 16.55 4.89 2.60
C ILE A 321 16.49 5.77 3.86
N LEU A 322 17.65 6.30 4.26
CA LEU A 322 17.96 7.73 4.50
C LEU A 322 19.44 7.82 4.94
N ASN A 323 20.23 8.64 4.25
CA ASN A 323 21.65 8.86 4.59
C ASN A 323 21.71 9.75 5.85
N GLU A 324 22.34 9.30 6.93
CA GLU A 324 22.36 9.95 8.25
C GLU A 324 22.85 11.42 8.18
N SER A 325 23.73 11.74 7.22
CA SER A 325 24.29 13.09 7.04
C SER A 325 23.27 14.16 6.63
N ILE A 326 22.26 13.81 5.81
CA ILE A 326 21.25 14.78 5.33
C ILE A 326 20.26 15.11 6.47
N LEU A 327 19.92 14.13 7.30
CA LEU A 327 19.10 14.33 8.49
C LEU A 327 19.84 15.16 9.55
N GLU A 328 21.14 14.92 9.77
CA GLU A 328 21.95 15.67 10.72
C GLU A 328 22.07 17.17 10.37
N ASP A 329 22.24 17.51 9.10
CA ASP A 329 22.32 18.93 8.66
C ASP A 329 20.97 19.66 8.76
N ILE A 330 19.87 18.95 8.58
CA ILE A 330 18.50 19.48 8.71
C ILE A 330 18.11 19.65 10.19
N ILE A 331 18.53 18.71 11.06
CA ILE A 331 18.24 18.73 12.51
C ILE A 331 19.08 19.77 13.26
N LYS A 332 20.35 19.98 12.89
CA LYS A 332 21.24 20.97 13.55
C LYS A 332 20.74 22.41 13.51
N ASN A 333 19.79 22.74 12.63
CA ASN A 333 19.42 24.13 12.37
C ASN A 333 18.05 24.59 12.88
N LYS A 334 17.09 23.71 13.25
CA LYS A 334 15.74 24.17 13.65
C LYS A 334 15.02 23.25 14.64
N SER A 335 14.67 23.81 15.79
CA SER A 335 13.72 23.25 16.75
C SER A 335 12.32 23.23 16.12
N TYR A 336 11.60 22.12 16.23
CA TYR A 336 10.21 21.90 15.75
C TYR A 336 10.05 21.60 14.24
N MET A 337 10.16 20.31 13.89
CA MET A 337 9.90 19.78 12.55
C MET A 337 8.64 18.89 12.56
N THR A 338 7.73 19.12 11.62
CA THR A 338 6.56 18.25 11.39
C THR A 338 6.62 17.74 9.95
N PHE A 339 6.69 16.43 9.78
CA PHE A 339 6.65 15.79 8.46
C PHE A 339 5.21 15.63 7.99
N VAL A 340 4.92 16.03 6.74
CA VAL A 340 3.61 15.82 6.10
C VAL A 340 3.83 15.15 4.75
N SER A 341 3.36 13.91 4.62
CA SER A 341 3.31 13.16 3.37
C SER A 341 2.04 13.61 2.65
N SER A 342 2.19 14.05 1.40
CA SER A 342 1.05 14.38 0.52
C SER A 342 0.31 13.12 0.04
N PHE A 343 0.77 11.92 0.39
CA PHE A 343 0.20 10.65 -0.02
C PHE A 343 0.10 9.68 1.18
N ALA A 344 -1.10 9.56 1.72
CA ALA A 344 -1.51 8.71 2.84
C ALA A 344 -0.70 8.87 4.17
N PRO A 345 -1.37 9.00 5.32
CA PRO A 345 -0.72 9.25 6.62
C PRO A 345 0.13 8.08 7.19
N ALA A 346 0.34 7.00 6.43
CA ALA A 346 1.03 5.80 6.92
C ALA A 346 2.57 5.91 6.91
N PHE A 347 3.17 6.77 6.07
CA PHE A 347 4.61 6.70 5.77
C PHE A 347 5.53 7.61 6.58
N ILE A 348 5.01 8.36 7.55
CA ILE A 348 5.82 9.33 8.30
C ILE A 348 6.38 8.75 9.60
N LYS A 349 5.81 7.67 10.13
CA LYS A 349 6.28 7.12 11.42
C LYS A 349 7.48 6.18 11.32
N ASP A 350 7.77 5.64 10.13
CA ASP A 350 8.93 4.78 9.91
C ASP A 350 10.22 5.55 9.60
N VAL A 351 10.17 6.88 9.50
CA VAL A 351 11.37 7.71 9.67
C VAL A 351 11.62 7.87 11.15
N GLN A 352 12.25 6.84 11.73
CA GLN A 352 13.23 6.99 12.81
C GLN A 352 12.86 7.99 13.92
N ILE A 353 11.62 8.00 14.44
CA ILE A 353 11.24 8.90 15.55
C ILE A 353 12.15 8.64 16.76
N ASP A 354 12.45 7.38 17.08
CA ASP A 354 13.34 7.02 18.18
C ASP A 354 14.80 7.41 17.91
N LYS A 355 15.25 7.40 16.65
CA LYS A 355 16.59 7.85 16.26
C LYS A 355 16.69 9.38 16.21
N ILE A 356 15.60 10.07 15.87
CA ILE A 356 15.44 11.53 16.00
C ILE A 356 15.44 11.91 17.48
N GLU A 357 14.72 11.20 18.36
CA GLU A 357 14.74 11.43 19.81
C GLU A 357 16.12 11.12 20.44
N THR A 358 16.81 10.09 19.95
CA THR A 358 18.20 9.75 20.36
C THR A 358 19.21 10.79 19.87
N LEU A 359 18.99 11.39 18.69
CA LEU A 359 19.79 12.51 18.19
C LEU A 359 19.48 13.81 18.93
N LEU A 360 18.22 14.07 19.29
CA LEU A 360 17.78 15.23 20.07
C LEU A 360 18.30 15.19 21.52
N THR A 361 18.39 14.00 22.14
CA THR A 361 18.97 13.83 23.48
C THR A 361 20.49 13.98 23.52
N LYS A 362 21.18 13.78 22.40
CA LYS A 362 22.63 14.05 22.27
C LYS A 362 22.97 15.52 21.98
N ILE A 363 21.97 16.35 21.70
CA ILE A 363 22.13 17.77 21.32
C ILE A 363 21.71 18.73 22.46
N ASN A 364 21.23 18.22 23.61
CA ASN A 364 21.03 19.01 24.83
C ASN A 364 22.19 18.90 25.80
#